data_AF-A0A844DAA0-F1
#
_entry.id   AF-A0A844DAA0-F1
#
_cell.length_a   1.000
_cell.length_b   1.000
_cell.length_c   1.000
_cell.angle_alpha   90.00
_cell.angle_beta   90.00
_cell.angle_gamma   90.00
#
_symmetry.space_group_name_H-M   'P 1'
#
loop_
_entity.id
_entity.type
_entity.pdbx_description
1 polymer ?
#
loop_
_entity_poly.entity_id
_entity_poly.type
_entity_poly.pdbx_seq_one_letter_code
_entity_poly.pdbx_strand_id
1 'polypeptide(L)'
;MKTTPETQPLFAVAGTLSVGVICASLYLYVVNREHPLQYLMAIGLICFAWTMRRFVGAGAERNPASSAARRDVTLGIVFACLLLGVGMIGRLGWVDEAFRLRSIGLFSGTFVMLLANVIPKQTGSACSLAIRRAGAWALVLGGLGFALAWLLLPLAYASKAAISIMVFALAYGLVRVVWLIRKFNSRPPRG
;
A
#
# COMPACT_ATOMS: atom_id res chain seq x y z
N MET A 1 4.44 -2.37 -30.44
CA MET A 1 4.01 -2.87 -29.12
C MET A 1 2.61 -2.34 -28.85
N LYS A 2 1.55 -3.15 -29.06
CA LYS A 2 0.17 -2.72 -28.75
C LYS A 2 0.06 -2.68 -27.22
N THR A 3 0.13 -1.49 -26.63
CA THR A 3 -0.27 -1.30 -25.24
C THR A 3 -1.69 -1.82 -25.12
N THR A 4 -1.91 -2.84 -24.28
CA THR A 4 -3.27 -3.24 -23.95
C THR A 4 -3.99 -2.00 -23.41
N PRO A 5 -5.14 -1.62 -23.99
CA PRO A 5 -5.78 -0.32 -23.75
C PRO A 5 -6.12 -0.07 -22.28
N GLU A 6 -6.20 -1.12 -21.44
CA GLU A 6 -6.47 -0.99 -20.00
C GLU A 6 -5.32 -0.41 -19.15
N THR A 7 -4.08 -0.37 -19.63
CA THR A 7 -2.92 0.09 -18.80
C THR A 7 -2.62 1.58 -18.93
N GLN A 8 -3.08 2.23 -19.99
CA GLN A 8 -2.94 3.68 -20.20
C GLN A 8 -3.66 4.56 -19.16
N PRO A 9 -4.90 4.27 -18.71
CA PRO A 9 -5.60 5.15 -17.78
C PRO A 9 -4.93 5.23 -16.41
N LEU A 10 -4.46 4.10 -15.86
CA LEU A 10 -3.79 4.08 -14.56
C LEU A 10 -2.50 4.90 -14.55
N PHE A 11 -1.75 4.86 -15.65
CA PHE A 11 -0.53 5.64 -15.78
C PHE A 11 -0.79 7.14 -15.81
N ALA A 12 -1.79 7.57 -16.60
CA ALA A 12 -2.20 8.96 -16.67
C ALA A 12 -2.66 9.47 -15.29
N VAL A 13 -3.49 8.69 -14.58
CA VAL A 13 -3.97 9.01 -13.23
C VAL A 13 -2.81 9.12 -12.23
N ALA A 14 -1.85 8.18 -12.25
CA ALA A 14 -0.68 8.25 -11.38
C ALA A 14 0.15 9.51 -11.66
N GLY A 15 0.33 9.87 -12.94
CA GLY A 15 1.04 11.07 -13.37
C GLY A 15 0.35 12.35 -12.89
N THR A 16 -0.95 12.50 -13.13
CA THR A 16 -1.70 13.71 -12.73
C THR A 16 -1.74 13.89 -11.23
N LEU A 17 -1.97 12.81 -10.46
CA LEU A 17 -1.93 12.85 -9.01
C LEU A 17 -0.54 13.21 -8.47
N SER A 18 0.53 12.66 -9.07
CA SER A 18 1.91 12.97 -8.67
C SER A 18 2.23 14.45 -8.87
N VAL A 19 1.87 15.01 -10.03
CA VAL A 19 2.07 16.45 -10.31
C VAL A 19 1.28 17.29 -9.31
N GLY A 20 0.03 16.95 -9.04
CA GLY A 20 -0.79 17.65 -8.06
C GLY A 20 -0.17 17.66 -6.66
N VAL A 21 0.32 16.51 -6.19
CA VAL A 21 0.98 16.37 -4.89
C VAL A 21 2.29 17.16 -4.83
N ILE A 22 3.10 17.15 -5.88
CA ILE A 22 4.35 17.93 -5.93
C ILE A 22 4.04 19.43 -5.91
N CYS A 23 3.10 19.90 -6.73
CA CYS A 23 2.69 21.31 -6.76
C CYS A 23 2.12 21.76 -5.41
N ALA A 24 1.26 20.95 -4.79
CA ALA A 24 0.71 21.23 -3.46
C ALA A 24 1.81 21.24 -2.37
N SER A 25 2.77 20.31 -2.45
CA SER A 25 3.93 20.27 -1.53
C SER A 25 4.78 21.52 -1.66
N LEU A 26 5.09 21.95 -2.88
CA LEU A 26 5.88 23.15 -3.15
C LEU A 26 5.16 24.40 -2.68
N TYR A 27 3.85 24.50 -2.94
CA TYR A 27 3.03 25.61 -2.46
C TYR A 27 3.04 25.68 -0.92
N LEU A 28 2.78 24.56 -0.25
CA LEU A 28 2.80 24.48 1.21
C LEU A 28 4.19 24.74 1.79
N TYR A 29 5.27 24.34 1.11
CA TYR A 29 6.64 24.65 1.51
C TYR A 29 6.92 26.16 1.50
N VAL A 30 6.37 26.88 0.52
CA VAL A 30 6.52 28.34 0.40
C VAL A 30 5.67 29.07 1.44
N VAL A 31 4.42 28.63 1.63
CA VAL A 31 3.43 29.31 2.49
C VAL A 31 3.60 28.96 3.97
N ASN A 32 3.88 27.69 4.29
CA ASN A 32 3.97 27.19 5.66
C ASN A 32 5.38 26.67 5.98
N ARG A 33 6.18 27.54 6.60
CA ARG A 33 7.58 27.24 6.94
C ARG A 33 7.76 26.42 8.23
N GLU A 34 6.68 26.00 8.90
CA GLU A 34 6.79 25.25 10.15
C GLU A 34 7.27 23.81 9.95
N HIS A 35 7.03 23.22 8.77
CA HIS A 35 7.35 21.81 8.50
C HIS A 35 7.99 21.55 7.11
N PRO A 36 9.08 22.27 6.74
CA PRO A 36 9.67 22.19 5.41
C PRO A 36 10.13 20.77 5.05
N LEU A 37 10.62 20.02 6.03
CA LEU A 37 11.09 18.65 5.85
C LEU A 37 9.99 17.70 5.42
N GLN A 38 8.76 17.84 5.93
CA GLN A 38 7.65 16.94 5.57
C GLN A 38 7.28 17.07 4.08
N TYR A 39 7.26 18.30 3.56
CA TYR A 39 6.96 18.56 2.16
C TYR A 39 8.09 18.09 1.24
N LEU A 40 9.35 18.31 1.63
CA LEU A 40 10.51 17.79 0.89
C LEU A 40 10.54 16.26 0.86
N MET A 41 10.20 15.60 1.97
CA MET A 41 10.08 14.13 2.01
C MET A 41 8.96 13.63 1.11
N ALA A 42 7.82 14.31 1.05
CA ALA A 42 6.72 13.94 0.14
C ALA A 42 7.17 14.02 -1.33
N ILE A 43 7.83 15.11 -1.73
CA ILE A 43 8.39 15.26 -3.08
C ILE A 43 9.43 14.17 -3.36
N GLY A 44 10.36 13.96 -2.42
CA GLY A 44 11.40 12.94 -2.53
C GLY A 44 10.83 11.53 -2.70
N LEU A 45 9.76 11.20 -1.95
CA LEU A 45 9.08 9.90 -2.04
C LEU A 45 8.45 9.70 -3.42
N ILE A 46 7.76 10.71 -3.96
CA ILE A 46 7.16 10.63 -5.30
C ILE A 46 8.26 10.46 -6.37
N CYS A 47 9.32 11.28 -6.31
CA CYS A 47 10.46 11.13 -7.22
C CYS A 47 11.09 9.73 -7.14
N PHE A 48 11.31 9.23 -5.93
CA PHE A 48 11.84 7.88 -5.70
C PHE A 48 10.93 6.78 -6.24
N ALA A 49 9.61 6.92 -6.08
CA ALA A 49 8.67 5.94 -6.62
C ALA A 49 8.69 5.90 -8.16
N TRP A 50 8.83 7.07 -8.81
CA TRP A 50 8.98 7.17 -10.26
C TRP A 50 10.33 6.63 -10.77
N THR A 51 11.43 6.83 -10.04
CA THR A 51 12.72 6.21 -10.40
C THR A 51 12.65 4.69 -10.26
N MET A 52 12.08 4.17 -9.17
CA MET A 52 11.85 2.73 -8.99
C MET A 52 11.02 2.15 -10.13
N ARG A 53 9.94 2.82 -10.54
CA ARG A 53 9.14 2.41 -11.71
C ARG A 53 9.97 2.35 -12.99
N ARG A 54 10.88 3.30 -13.20
CA ARG A 54 11.78 3.32 -14.36
C ARG A 54 12.76 2.15 -14.34
N PHE A 55 13.33 1.82 -13.18
CA PHE A 55 14.24 0.68 -13.03
C PHE A 55 13.55 -0.67 -13.23
N VAL A 56 12.36 -0.86 -12.65
CA VAL A 56 11.50 -2.04 -12.92
C VAL A 56 11.15 -2.12 -14.41
N GLY A 57 11.06 -0.96 -15.07
CA GLY A 57 10.81 -0.88 -16.49
C GLY A 57 11.97 -1.30 -17.39
N ALA A 58 13.20 -0.94 -17.06
CA ALA A 58 14.34 -1.22 -17.93
C ALA A 58 14.59 -2.74 -18.13
N GLY A 59 14.24 -3.59 -17.15
CA GLY A 59 14.33 -5.05 -17.26
C GLY A 59 13.12 -5.74 -17.92
N ALA A 60 12.10 -4.97 -18.32
CA ALA A 60 10.78 -5.51 -18.64
C ALA A 60 10.61 -6.07 -20.05
N GLU A 61 11.45 -5.66 -21.00
CA GLU A 61 11.29 -6.00 -22.42
C GLU A 61 11.39 -7.51 -22.71
N ARG A 62 11.95 -8.29 -21.78
CA ARG A 62 12.18 -9.74 -21.97
C ARG A 62 11.23 -10.65 -21.22
N ASN A 63 10.38 -10.15 -20.31
CA ASN A 63 9.67 -11.05 -19.38
C ASN A 63 8.24 -10.55 -19.03
N PRO A 64 7.16 -11.31 -19.30
CA PRO A 64 5.79 -10.89 -19.02
C PRO A 64 5.53 -10.60 -17.52
N ALA A 65 6.28 -11.23 -16.61
CA ALA A 65 6.23 -10.96 -15.17
C ALA A 65 6.55 -9.50 -14.80
N SER A 66 7.31 -8.80 -15.65
CA SER A 66 7.65 -7.40 -15.44
C SER A 66 6.48 -6.43 -15.66
N SER A 67 5.48 -6.81 -16.47
CA SER A 67 4.30 -5.98 -16.73
C SER A 67 3.40 -5.88 -15.49
N ALA A 68 3.26 -6.98 -14.75
CA ALA A 68 2.56 -7.02 -13.47
C ALA A 68 3.29 -6.16 -12.43
N ALA A 69 4.61 -6.31 -12.31
CA ALA A 69 5.42 -5.49 -11.41
C ALA A 69 5.30 -3.98 -11.70
N ARG A 70 5.29 -3.57 -12.97
CA ARG A 70 5.05 -2.16 -13.36
C ARG A 70 3.66 -1.68 -12.94
N ARG A 71 2.62 -2.51 -13.09
CA ARG A 71 1.26 -2.19 -12.67
C ARG A 71 1.20 -2.01 -11.15
N ASP A 72 1.82 -2.89 -10.39
CA ASP A 72 1.85 -2.86 -8.93
C ASP A 72 2.56 -1.61 -8.40
N VAL A 73 3.71 -1.26 -8.98
CA VAL A 73 4.42 -0.01 -8.66
C VAL A 73 3.56 1.22 -9.00
N THR A 74 2.86 1.20 -10.15
CA THR A 74 1.99 2.32 -10.56
C THR A 74 0.81 2.48 -9.59
N LEU A 75 0.20 1.38 -9.15
CA LEU A 75 -0.84 1.41 -8.11
C LEU A 75 -0.28 1.95 -6.79
N GLY A 76 0.94 1.53 -6.40
CA GLY A 76 1.62 2.07 -5.22
C GLY A 76 1.79 3.59 -5.29
N ILE A 77 2.18 4.13 -6.46
CA ILE A 77 2.29 5.58 -6.69
C ILE A 77 0.93 6.25 -6.51
N VAL A 78 -0.15 5.71 -7.08
CA VAL A 78 -1.51 6.27 -6.94
C VAL A 78 -1.91 6.34 -5.46
N PHE A 79 -1.73 5.27 -4.70
CA PHE A 79 -2.08 5.25 -3.28
C PHE A 79 -1.22 6.19 -2.44
N ALA A 80 0.08 6.26 -2.71
CA ALA A 80 0.95 7.23 -2.06
C ALA A 80 0.50 8.66 -2.34
N CYS A 81 0.13 8.97 -3.59
CA CYS A 81 -0.38 10.30 -3.93
C CYS A 81 -1.70 10.62 -3.26
N LEU A 82 -2.63 9.65 -3.16
CA LEU A 82 -3.89 9.85 -2.45
C LEU A 82 -3.67 10.11 -0.96
N LEU A 83 -2.82 9.32 -0.30
CA LEU A 83 -2.47 9.50 1.11
C LEU A 83 -1.84 10.86 1.39
N LEU A 84 -0.85 11.25 0.58
CA LEU A 84 -0.18 12.54 0.70
C LEU A 84 -1.14 13.71 0.38
N GLY A 85 -1.95 13.56 -0.68
CA GLY A 85 -2.93 14.57 -1.10
C GLY A 85 -3.95 14.87 -0.01
N VAL A 86 -4.51 13.86 0.64
CA VAL A 86 -5.43 14.03 1.79
C VAL A 86 -4.75 14.82 2.92
N GLY A 87 -3.50 14.48 3.24
CA GLY A 87 -2.74 15.19 4.27
C GLY A 87 -2.54 16.68 3.94
N MET A 88 -2.25 16.98 2.67
CA MET A 88 -2.04 18.35 2.19
C MET A 88 -3.33 19.17 2.15
N ILE A 89 -4.42 18.59 1.64
CA ILE A 89 -5.73 19.26 1.59
C ILE A 89 -6.20 19.64 3.00
N GLY A 90 -6.00 18.75 3.97
CA GLY A 90 -6.33 19.06 5.36
C GLY A 90 -5.45 20.16 5.97
N ARG A 91 -4.19 20.32 5.53
CA ARG A 91 -3.31 21.42 5.96
C ARG A 91 -3.70 22.77 5.34
N LEU A 92 -4.35 22.76 4.18
CA LEU A 92 -4.92 23.96 3.56
C LEU A 92 -6.21 24.43 4.24
N GLY A 93 -6.73 23.70 5.22
CA GLY A 93 -7.99 24.01 5.90
C GLY A 93 -9.23 23.80 5.03
N TRP A 94 -9.08 23.17 3.86
CA TRP A 94 -10.20 22.91 2.93
C TRP A 94 -11.11 21.80 3.43
N VAL A 95 -10.64 20.99 4.37
CA VAL A 95 -11.30 19.78 4.84
C VAL A 95 -11.13 19.68 6.34
N ASP A 96 -12.20 19.27 7.01
CA ASP A 96 -12.23 19.08 8.46
C ASP A 96 -11.19 18.04 8.92
N GLU A 97 -10.64 18.25 10.11
CA GLU A 97 -9.63 17.39 10.72
C GLU A 97 -10.16 15.96 10.90
N ALA A 98 -11.43 15.83 11.26
CA ALA A 98 -12.11 14.54 11.40
C ALA A 98 -12.09 13.76 10.06
N PHE A 99 -12.39 14.44 8.96
CA PHE A 99 -12.38 13.82 7.63
C PHE A 99 -10.95 13.44 7.20
N ARG A 100 -9.97 14.32 7.48
CA ARG A 100 -8.55 14.05 7.18
C ARG A 100 -8.08 12.77 7.85
N LEU A 101 -8.30 12.64 9.16
CA LEU A 101 -7.89 11.48 9.94
C LEU A 101 -8.57 10.19 9.46
N ARG A 102 -9.87 10.24 9.18
CA ARG A 102 -10.62 9.09 8.64
C ARG A 102 -10.10 8.65 7.28
N SER A 103 -9.84 9.61 6.40
CA SER A 103 -9.33 9.34 5.06
C SER A 103 -7.94 8.72 5.11
N ILE A 104 -7.04 9.23 5.95
CA ILE A 104 -5.72 8.62 6.17
C ILE A 104 -5.88 7.17 6.64
N GLY A 105 -6.71 6.93 7.65
CA GLY A 105 -6.94 5.58 8.17
C GLY A 105 -7.53 4.62 7.13
N LEU A 106 -8.52 5.08 6.36
CA LEU A 106 -9.14 4.32 5.28
C LEU A 106 -8.11 3.93 4.21
N PHE A 107 -7.30 4.89 3.75
CA PHE A 107 -6.29 4.64 2.73
C PHE A 107 -5.15 3.78 3.25
N SER A 108 -4.73 3.93 4.51
CA SER A 108 -3.73 3.05 5.13
C SER A 108 -4.21 1.61 5.19
N GLY A 109 -5.46 1.36 5.60
CA GLY A 109 -6.04 0.00 5.60
C GLY A 109 -6.11 -0.60 4.20
N THR A 110 -6.58 0.19 3.23
CA THR A 110 -6.67 -0.22 1.82
C THR A 110 -5.29 -0.53 1.22
N PHE A 111 -4.27 0.27 1.57
CA PHE A 111 -2.89 0.04 1.15
C PHE A 111 -2.35 -1.30 1.66
N VAL A 112 -2.63 -1.66 2.91
CA VAL A 112 -2.26 -2.97 3.46
C VAL A 112 -2.93 -4.11 2.69
N MET A 113 -4.21 -3.97 2.33
CA MET A 113 -4.92 -4.96 1.51
C MET A 113 -4.28 -5.14 0.12
N LEU A 114 -3.82 -4.05 -0.48
CA LEU A 114 -3.14 -4.11 -1.78
C LEU A 114 -1.78 -4.77 -1.68
N LEU A 115 -0.97 -4.40 -0.68
CA LEU A 115 0.31 -5.07 -0.43
C LEU A 115 0.13 -6.58 -0.26
N ALA A 116 -0.91 -7.00 0.47
CA ALA A 116 -1.22 -8.41 0.65
C ALA A 116 -1.52 -9.15 -0.67
N ASN A 117 -2.13 -8.46 -1.64
CA ASN A 117 -2.41 -9.01 -2.97
C ASN A 117 -1.18 -9.09 -3.88
N VAL A 118 -0.21 -8.19 -3.70
CA VAL A 118 1.05 -8.16 -4.47
C VAL A 118 2.00 -9.30 -4.08
N ILE A 119 1.84 -9.90 -2.89
CA ILE A 119 2.71 -11.01 -2.45
C ILE A 119 2.66 -12.16 -3.48
N PRO A 120 3.80 -12.51 -4.11
CA PRO A 120 3.81 -13.46 -5.21
C PRO A 120 3.38 -14.86 -4.75
N LYS A 121 2.32 -15.36 -5.38
CA LYS A 121 1.70 -16.66 -5.09
C LYS A 121 2.35 -17.82 -5.84
N GLN A 122 3.53 -17.62 -6.43
CA GLN A 122 4.25 -18.66 -7.17
C GLN A 122 5.46 -19.13 -6.35
N THR A 123 5.44 -20.40 -5.95
CA THR A 123 6.53 -21.05 -5.20
C THR A 123 6.62 -22.51 -5.61
N GLY A 124 7.84 -23.06 -5.72
CA GLY A 124 8.04 -24.48 -6.05
C GLY A 124 7.61 -25.47 -4.96
N SER A 125 7.33 -25.00 -3.73
CA SER A 125 6.91 -25.85 -2.60
C SER A 125 5.49 -25.54 -2.14
N ALA A 126 4.68 -26.59 -1.94
CA ALA A 126 3.33 -26.49 -1.40
C ALA A 126 3.27 -25.86 0.00
N CYS A 127 4.31 -26.09 0.83
CA CYS A 127 4.43 -25.47 2.15
C CYS A 127 4.58 -23.94 2.05
N SER A 128 5.51 -23.49 1.19
CA SER A 128 5.76 -22.06 0.96
C SER A 128 4.51 -21.37 0.40
N LEU A 129 3.78 -22.02 -0.50
CA LEU A 129 2.53 -21.51 -1.04
C LEU A 129 1.46 -21.33 0.04
N ALA A 130 1.28 -22.33 0.92
CA ALA A 130 0.31 -22.29 1.99
C ALA A 130 0.62 -21.18 3.01
N ILE A 131 1.90 -21.02 3.38
CA ILE A 131 2.38 -19.96 4.27
C ILE A 131 2.09 -18.57 3.68
N ARG A 132 2.44 -18.36 2.41
CA ARG A 132 2.20 -17.07 1.73
C ARG A 132 0.71 -16.75 1.61
N ARG A 133 -0.13 -17.74 1.28
CA ARG A 133 -1.58 -17.55 1.22
C ARG A 133 -2.18 -17.20 2.58
N ALA A 134 -1.76 -17.90 3.64
CA ALA A 134 -2.23 -17.62 4.99
C ALA A 134 -1.84 -16.20 5.45
N GLY A 135 -0.58 -15.81 5.24
CA GLY A 135 -0.12 -14.45 5.55
C GLY A 135 -0.83 -13.37 4.73
N ALA A 136 -1.01 -13.59 3.43
CA ALA A 136 -1.74 -12.67 2.56
C ALA A 136 -3.19 -12.49 3.02
N TRP A 137 -3.92 -13.57 3.31
CA TRP A 137 -5.30 -13.46 3.80
C TRP A 137 -5.40 -12.76 5.15
N ALA A 138 -4.46 -13.02 6.06
CA ALA A 138 -4.41 -12.31 7.34
C ALA A 138 -4.24 -10.80 7.14
N LEU A 139 -3.34 -10.39 6.24
CA LEU A 139 -3.14 -8.97 5.91
C LEU A 139 -4.34 -8.35 5.20
N VAL A 140 -5.01 -9.08 4.29
CA VAL A 140 -6.24 -8.59 3.64
C VAL A 140 -7.34 -8.33 4.68
N LEU A 141 -7.60 -9.30 5.56
CA LEU A 141 -8.62 -9.16 6.60
C LEU A 141 -8.25 -8.09 7.63
N GLY A 142 -6.97 -8.02 8.02
CA GLY A 142 -6.47 -6.99 8.92
C GLY A 142 -6.58 -5.59 8.33
N GLY A 143 -6.18 -5.40 7.07
CA GLY A 143 -6.32 -4.14 6.34
C GLY A 143 -7.77 -3.72 6.13
N LEU A 144 -8.66 -4.66 5.81
CA LEU A 144 -10.10 -4.42 5.68
C LEU A 144 -10.70 -3.99 7.03
N GLY A 145 -10.41 -4.73 8.09
CA GLY A 145 -10.91 -4.39 9.43
C GLY A 145 -10.35 -3.04 9.93
N PHE A 146 -9.09 -2.72 9.62
CA PHE A 146 -8.49 -1.42 9.90
C PHE A 146 -9.23 -0.29 9.16
N ALA A 147 -9.49 -0.47 7.86
CA ALA A 147 -10.23 0.49 7.06
C ALA A 147 -11.67 0.71 7.58
N LEU A 148 -12.37 -0.40 7.89
CA LEU A 148 -13.72 -0.35 8.44
C LEU A 148 -13.77 0.32 9.82
N ALA A 149 -12.77 0.09 10.67
CA ALA A 149 -12.68 0.74 11.97
C ALA A 149 -12.61 2.27 11.83
N TRP A 150 -11.81 2.78 10.89
CA TRP A 150 -11.75 4.21 10.61
C TRP A 150 -13.01 4.79 9.95
N LEU A 151 -13.75 3.97 9.21
CA LEU A 151 -14.98 4.40 8.52
C LEU A 151 -16.19 4.44 9.47
N LEU A 152 -16.30 3.45 10.36
CA LEU A 152 -17.52 3.19 11.13
C LEU A 152 -17.44 3.64 12.60
N LEU A 153 -16.26 3.63 13.23
CA LEU A 153 -16.15 3.97 14.65
C LEU A 153 -16.02 5.48 14.89
N PRO A 154 -16.45 5.96 16.07
CA PRO A 154 -16.12 7.31 16.51
C PRO A 154 -14.60 7.51 16.58
N LEU A 155 -14.13 8.72 16.21
CA LEU A 155 -12.70 9.04 16.13
C LEU A 155 -11.92 8.76 17.41
N ALA A 156 -12.55 8.94 18.58
CA ALA A 156 -11.96 8.64 19.88
C ALA A 156 -11.54 7.17 20.05
N TYR A 157 -12.23 6.24 19.38
CA TYR A 157 -12.00 4.80 19.46
C TYR A 157 -11.38 4.20 18.20
N ALA A 158 -11.53 4.87 17.06
CA ALA A 158 -11.10 4.38 15.75
C ALA A 158 -9.63 3.94 15.75
N SER A 159 -8.72 4.78 16.27
CA SER A 159 -7.29 4.47 16.30
C SER A 159 -6.98 3.21 17.14
N LYS A 160 -7.51 3.13 18.37
CA LYS A 160 -7.29 1.99 19.27
C LYS A 160 -7.83 0.70 18.66
N ALA A 161 -9.07 0.72 18.16
CA ALA A 161 -9.71 -0.43 17.55
C ALA A 161 -8.97 -0.89 16.28
N ALA A 162 -8.60 0.04 15.41
CA ALA A 162 -7.88 -0.28 14.17
C ALA A 162 -6.51 -0.92 14.46
N ILE A 163 -5.77 -0.41 15.44
CA ILE A 163 -4.49 -1.00 15.88
C ILE A 163 -4.73 -2.40 16.45
N SER A 164 -5.72 -2.58 17.33
CA SER A 164 -6.03 -3.90 17.91
C SER A 164 -6.39 -4.93 16.84
N ILE A 165 -7.21 -4.55 15.85
CA ILE A 165 -7.58 -5.42 14.72
C ILE A 165 -6.33 -5.81 13.92
N MET A 166 -5.46 -4.85 13.60
CA MET A 166 -4.24 -5.13 12.84
C MET A 166 -3.29 -6.04 13.61
N VAL A 167 -3.08 -5.79 14.90
CA VAL A 167 -2.25 -6.64 15.77
C VAL A 167 -2.80 -8.05 15.84
N PHE A 168 -4.12 -8.21 16.01
CA PHE A 168 -4.75 -9.52 16.04
C PHE A 168 -4.61 -10.27 14.70
N ALA A 169 -4.79 -9.57 13.58
CA ALA A 169 -4.59 -10.15 12.25
C ALA A 169 -3.14 -10.61 12.02
N LEU A 170 -2.16 -9.80 12.43
CA LEU A 170 -0.73 -10.16 12.36
C LEU A 170 -0.41 -11.35 13.26
N ALA A 171 -0.90 -11.35 14.51
CA ALA A 171 -0.71 -12.46 15.44
C ALA A 171 -1.31 -13.76 14.90
N TYR A 172 -2.54 -13.73 14.37
CA TYR A 172 -3.17 -14.87 13.73
C TYR A 172 -2.34 -15.37 12.52
N GLY A 173 -1.88 -14.46 11.68
CA GLY A 173 -1.00 -14.77 10.55
C GLY A 173 0.27 -15.50 11.00
N LEU A 174 0.98 -14.95 11.99
CA LEU A 174 2.21 -15.55 12.55
C LEU A 174 1.96 -16.93 13.14
N VAL A 175 0.91 -17.10 13.97
CA VAL A 175 0.55 -18.39 14.56
C VAL A 175 0.27 -19.42 13.46
N ARG A 176 -0.46 -19.04 12.39
CA ARG A 176 -0.72 -19.92 11.26
C ARG A 176 0.55 -20.30 10.50
N VAL A 177 1.45 -19.35 10.28
CA VAL A 177 2.74 -19.62 9.62
C VAL A 177 3.57 -20.60 10.44
N VAL A 178 3.73 -20.37 11.75
CA VAL A 178 4.48 -21.26 12.65
C VAL A 178 3.85 -22.66 12.68
N TRP A 179 2.53 -22.75 12.75
CA TRP A 179 1.83 -24.04 12.75
C TRP A 179 2.03 -24.81 11.44
N LEU A 180 1.97 -24.14 10.29
CA LEU A 180 2.24 -24.76 8.99
C LEU A 180 3.67 -25.27 8.90
N ILE A 181 4.67 -24.47 9.29
CA ILE A 181 6.08 -24.88 9.29
C ILE A 181 6.28 -26.14 10.14
N ARG A 182 5.74 -26.16 11.37
CA ARG A 182 5.82 -27.33 12.26
C ARG A 182 5.18 -28.57 11.62
N LYS A 183 3.99 -28.42 11.04
CA LYS A 183 3.24 -29.52 10.40
C LYS A 183 3.97 -30.13 9.20
N PHE A 184 4.72 -29.33 8.43
CA PHE A 184 5.50 -29.85 7.31
C PHE A 184 6.82 -30.50 7.76
N ASN A 185 7.48 -29.96 8.79
CA ASN A 185 8.68 -30.57 9.37
C ASN A 185 8.41 -31.91 10.06
N SER A 186 7.20 -32.13 10.58
CA SER A 186 6.83 -33.37 11.27
C SER A 186 6.43 -34.52 10.32
N ARG A 187 6.42 -34.31 9.00
CA ARG A 187 6.09 -35.37 8.03
C ARG A 187 7.38 -36.05 7.54
N PRO A 188 7.51 -37.38 7.63
CA PRO A 188 8.67 -38.08 7.10
C PRO A 188 8.78 -37.88 5.58
N PRO A 189 10.00 -37.89 5.00
CA PRO A 189 10.19 -37.78 3.57
C PRO A 189 9.44 -38.92 2.88
N ARG A 190 8.53 -38.58 1.95
CA ARG A 190 7.91 -39.57 1.08
C ARG A 190 8.93 -39.92 0.02
N GLY A 191 9.57 -41.08 0.19
CA GLY A 191 10.37 -41.74 -0.84
C GLY A 191 9.51 -42.17 -2.02
#